data_AF-A0A920A0E6-F1
#
_entry.id   AF-A0A920A0E6-F1
#
_cell.length_a   1.000
_cell.length_b   1.000
_cell.length_c   1.000
_cell.angle_alpha   90.00
_cell.angle_beta   90.00
_cell.angle_gamma   90.00
#
_symmetry.space_group_name_H-M   'P 1'
#
loop_
_entity.id
_entity.type
_entity.pdbx_description
1 polymer ?
#
loop_
_entity_poly.entity_id
_entity_poly.type
_entity_poly.pdbx_seq_one_letter_code
_entity_poly.pdbx_strand_id
1 'polypeptide(L)'
;MWLFECGLDSIEWRRTIIVYLSAIAPIILSLYLIYKNQMKKWIALTLLSSFLIAAIGWEIWVNFGLVDGDPVNIRRSDAMTCAIPMEINWLVNSLADTGIVWFAIILVYWIFPKRALEYEKFHLMFLFIFFTWFMGQNFLVEAVIYHNQVGGDAVISWAPLMPFGPYFNPTLINFGERDITLQSQSAWIIGTIVFYSISVYFYKKTNGK
;
A
#
# COMPACT_ATOMS: atom_id res chain seq x y z
N MET A 1 0.74 -2.83 -27.31
CA MET A 1 0.02 -4.04 -26.93
C MET A 1 -1.09 -3.63 -25.99
N TRP A 2 -2.34 -3.91 -26.33
CA TRP A 2 -3.48 -3.55 -25.50
C TRP A 2 -3.65 -4.57 -24.36
N LEU A 3 -4.24 -4.16 -23.24
CA LEU A 3 -4.38 -4.98 -22.03
C LEU A 3 -5.11 -6.32 -22.29
N PHE A 4 -5.98 -6.36 -23.31
CA PHE A 4 -6.70 -7.55 -23.76
C PHE A 4 -5.87 -8.53 -24.60
N GLU A 5 -4.67 -8.14 -25.05
CA GLU A 5 -3.77 -8.94 -25.90
C GLU A 5 -2.70 -9.66 -25.07
N CYS A 6 -2.65 -9.45 -23.76
CA CYS A 6 -1.60 -9.98 -22.89
C CYS A 6 -1.76 -11.47 -22.53
N GLY A 7 -2.87 -12.13 -22.92
CA GLY A 7 -3.08 -13.56 -22.66
C GLY A 7 -3.32 -13.92 -21.19
N LEU A 8 -3.86 -13.00 -20.39
CA LEU A 8 -4.17 -13.21 -18.97
C LEU A 8 -5.18 -14.35 -18.76
N ASP A 9 -4.90 -15.23 -17.78
CA ASP A 9 -5.89 -16.18 -17.29
C ASP A 9 -6.97 -15.51 -16.41
N SER A 10 -7.96 -16.27 -15.96
CA SER A 10 -9.08 -15.72 -15.16
C SER A 10 -8.67 -15.16 -13.80
N ILE A 11 -7.62 -15.71 -13.17
CA ILE A 11 -7.09 -15.28 -11.88
C ILE A 11 -6.25 -14.01 -12.08
N GLU A 12 -5.41 -13.97 -13.11
CA GLU A 12 -4.57 -12.83 -13.45
C GLU A 12 -5.42 -11.62 -13.89
N TRP A 13 -6.51 -11.85 -14.61
CA TRP A 13 -7.51 -10.83 -14.91
C TRP A 13 -8.07 -10.20 -13.64
N ARG A 14 -8.52 -11.03 -12.69
CA ARG A 14 -9.08 -10.56 -11.43
C ARG A 14 -8.07 -9.69 -10.68
N ARG A 15 -6.80 -10.11 -10.61
CA ARG A 15 -5.73 -9.34 -9.95
C ARG A 15 -5.49 -8.01 -10.62
N THR A 16 -5.34 -8.03 -11.93
CA THR A 16 -5.07 -6.83 -12.73
C THR A 16 -6.17 -5.80 -12.51
N ILE A 17 -7.43 -6.23 -12.56
CA ILE A 17 -8.59 -5.37 -12.31
C ILE A 17 -8.55 -4.80 -10.89
N ILE A 18 -8.30 -5.63 -9.87
CA ILE A 18 -8.24 -5.16 -8.48
C ILE A 18 -7.14 -4.11 -8.30
N VAL A 19 -5.93 -4.33 -8.83
CA VAL A 19 -4.82 -3.35 -8.73
C VAL A 19 -5.22 -2.01 -9.35
N TYR A 20 -5.74 -2.00 -10.57
CA TYR A 20 -6.16 -0.77 -11.22
C TYR A 20 -7.33 -0.08 -10.51
N LEU A 21 -8.35 -0.84 -10.07
CA LEU A 21 -9.49 -0.26 -9.35
C LEU A 21 -9.04 0.35 -8.02
N SER A 22 -8.16 -0.33 -7.28
CA SER A 22 -7.60 0.16 -6.02
C SER A 22 -6.77 1.43 -6.22
N ALA A 23 -6.03 1.55 -7.32
CA ALA A 23 -5.26 2.76 -7.65
C ALA A 23 -6.15 3.93 -8.11
N ILE A 24 -7.20 3.65 -8.88
CA ILE A 24 -8.10 4.66 -9.47
C ILE A 24 -9.09 5.22 -8.42
N ALA A 25 -9.59 4.39 -7.52
CA ALA A 25 -10.57 4.79 -6.50
C ALA A 25 -10.15 6.04 -5.68
N PRO A 26 -8.94 6.13 -5.10
CA PRO A 26 -8.51 7.33 -4.38
C PRO A 26 -8.37 8.54 -5.32
N ILE A 27 -7.97 8.35 -6.58
CA ILE A 27 -7.90 9.46 -7.55
C ILE A 27 -9.30 10.02 -7.79
N ILE A 28 -10.28 9.18 -8.15
CA ILE A 28 -11.66 9.61 -8.41
C ILE A 28 -12.24 10.32 -7.19
N LEU A 29 -12.08 9.75 -5.99
CA LEU A 29 -12.59 10.35 -4.77
C LEU A 29 -11.93 11.70 -4.47
N SER A 30 -10.61 11.81 -4.67
CA SER A 30 -9.88 13.07 -4.46
C SER A 30 -10.34 14.16 -5.43
N LEU A 31 -10.48 13.84 -6.72
CA LEU A 31 -10.97 14.77 -7.73
C LEU A 31 -12.40 15.22 -7.43
N TYR A 32 -13.27 14.29 -7.01
CA TYR A 32 -14.63 14.61 -6.59
C TYR A 32 -14.67 15.59 -5.41
N LEU A 33 -13.87 15.33 -4.37
CA LEU A 33 -13.83 16.20 -3.18
C LEU A 33 -13.19 17.56 -3.46
N ILE A 34 -12.21 17.63 -4.36
CA ILE A 34 -11.62 18.89 -4.83
C ILE A 34 -12.67 19.68 -5.61
N TYR A 35 -13.39 19.04 -6.54
CA TYR A 35 -14.46 19.68 -7.31
C TYR A 35 -15.58 20.22 -6.40
N LYS A 36 -15.90 19.53 -5.31
CA LYS A 36 -16.86 19.98 -4.29
C LYS A 36 -16.28 20.98 -3.27
N ASN A 37 -15.00 21.34 -3.37
CA ASN A 37 -14.28 22.16 -2.38
C ASN A 37 -14.39 21.61 -0.94
N GLN A 38 -14.47 20.28 -0.80
CA GLN A 38 -14.57 19.56 0.47
C GLN A 38 -13.25 18.90 0.88
N MET A 39 -12.26 18.90 0.00
CA MET A 39 -10.95 18.33 0.30
C MET A 39 -10.18 19.22 1.29
N LYS A 40 -9.95 18.70 2.49
CA LYS A 40 -9.14 19.37 3.51
C LYS A 40 -7.67 19.35 3.12
N LYS A 41 -6.96 20.45 3.33
CA LYS A 41 -5.54 20.63 3.00
C LYS A 41 -4.65 19.64 3.75
N TRP A 42 -4.90 19.36 5.04
CA TRP A 42 -4.11 18.35 5.76
C TRP A 42 -4.29 16.95 5.18
N ILE A 43 -5.51 16.59 4.75
CA ILE A 43 -5.76 15.29 4.11
C ILE A 43 -4.97 15.25 2.81
N ALA A 44 -5.05 16.29 1.98
CA ALA A 44 -4.33 16.34 0.69
C ALA A 44 -2.82 16.20 0.87
N LEU A 45 -2.23 16.92 1.85
CA LEU A 45 -0.81 16.82 2.17
C LEU A 45 -0.43 15.44 2.73
N THR A 46 -1.29 14.85 3.55
CA THR A 46 -1.09 13.49 4.09
C THR A 46 -1.09 12.47 2.97
N LEU A 47 -2.05 12.53 2.04
CA LEU A 47 -2.13 11.59 0.92
C LEU A 47 -0.96 11.75 -0.06
N LEU A 48 -0.59 12.99 -0.39
CA LEU A 48 0.57 13.26 -1.23
C LEU A 48 1.85 12.71 -0.59
N SER A 49 2.04 12.93 0.70
CA SER A 49 3.21 12.41 1.42
C SER A 49 3.16 10.89 1.54
N SER A 50 1.96 10.32 1.69
CA SER A 50 1.78 8.87 1.77
C SER A 50 2.17 8.18 0.47
N PHE A 51 1.75 8.76 -0.66
CA PHE A 51 2.17 8.32 -2.00
C PHE A 51 3.69 8.32 -2.15
N LEU A 52 4.34 9.44 -1.78
CA LEU A 52 5.80 9.55 -1.88
C LEU A 52 6.52 8.54 -0.97
N ILE A 53 5.99 8.29 0.22
CA ILE A 53 6.56 7.34 1.17
C ILE A 53 6.35 5.89 0.71
N ALA A 54 5.21 5.54 0.12
CA ALA A 54 5.02 4.21 -0.47
C ALA A 54 5.97 4.01 -1.65
N ALA A 55 5.98 4.96 -2.58
CA ALA A 55 6.83 4.95 -3.78
C ALA A 55 8.32 4.78 -3.43
N ILE A 56 8.84 5.66 -2.58
CA ILE A 56 10.28 5.72 -2.26
C ILE A 56 10.63 4.76 -1.11
N GLY A 57 9.68 4.42 -0.25
CA GLY A 57 9.92 3.60 0.94
C GLY A 57 9.93 2.10 0.65
N TRP A 58 9.19 1.63 -0.36
CA TRP A 58 9.26 0.23 -0.80
C TRP A 58 8.89 -0.05 -2.25
N GLU A 59 7.90 0.62 -2.84
CA GLU A 59 7.36 0.20 -4.15
C GLU A 59 8.42 0.24 -5.25
N ILE A 60 9.21 1.31 -5.37
CA ILE A 60 10.29 1.39 -6.38
C ILE A 60 11.32 0.26 -6.16
N TRP A 61 11.73 0.02 -4.92
CA TRP A 61 12.74 -0.98 -4.58
C TRP A 61 12.27 -2.39 -4.92
N VAL A 62 11.05 -2.74 -4.48
CA VAL A 62 10.43 -4.04 -4.72
C VAL A 62 10.12 -4.24 -6.20
N ASN A 63 9.68 -3.18 -6.89
CA ASN A 63 9.32 -3.25 -8.29
C ASN A 63 10.52 -3.49 -9.20
N PHE A 64 11.63 -2.79 -8.96
CA PHE A 64 12.83 -2.87 -9.80
C PHE A 64 13.89 -3.85 -9.28
N GLY A 65 13.72 -4.43 -8.07
CA GLY A 65 14.72 -5.34 -7.52
C GLY A 65 16.04 -4.63 -7.18
N LEU A 66 15.98 -3.41 -6.63
CA LEU A 66 17.15 -2.53 -6.58
C LEU A 66 18.30 -3.03 -5.69
N VAL A 67 17.99 -3.77 -4.62
CA VAL A 67 18.99 -4.27 -3.66
C VAL A 67 18.65 -5.71 -3.27
N ASP A 68 19.47 -6.64 -3.74
CA ASP A 68 19.40 -8.08 -3.43
C ASP A 68 18.00 -8.68 -3.57
N GLY A 69 17.26 -8.27 -4.59
CA GLY A 69 15.96 -8.86 -4.93
C GLY A 69 15.68 -8.83 -6.42
N ASP A 70 14.67 -9.58 -6.82
CA ASP A 70 14.30 -9.75 -8.22
C ASP A 70 13.32 -8.66 -8.67
N PRO A 71 13.49 -8.10 -9.89
CA PRO A 71 12.52 -7.19 -10.47
C PRO A 71 11.17 -7.89 -10.70
N VAL A 72 10.09 -7.12 -10.63
CA VAL A 72 8.72 -7.65 -10.63
C VAL A 72 8.38 -8.49 -11.86
N ASN A 73 9.02 -8.21 -12.99
CA ASN A 73 8.83 -8.95 -14.24
C ASN A 73 9.33 -10.40 -14.18
N ILE A 74 10.33 -10.70 -13.34
CA ILE A 74 10.85 -12.05 -13.13
C ILE A 74 10.00 -12.80 -12.09
N ARG A 75 9.37 -12.07 -11.16
CA ARG A 75 8.58 -12.65 -10.07
C ARG A 75 7.19 -13.13 -10.50
N ARG A 76 6.65 -12.59 -11.60
CA ARG A 76 5.31 -12.91 -12.12
C ARG A 76 5.35 -13.38 -13.58
N SER A 77 4.21 -13.85 -14.09
CA SER A 77 4.07 -14.28 -15.49
C SER A 77 4.30 -13.14 -16.50
N ASP A 78 4.66 -13.53 -17.72
CA ASP A 78 4.79 -12.60 -18.85
C ASP A 78 3.48 -11.89 -19.15
N ALA A 79 2.34 -12.59 -19.03
CA ALA A 79 1.00 -12.03 -19.24
C ALA A 79 0.72 -10.88 -18.26
N MET A 80 1.01 -11.07 -16.97
CA MET A 80 0.83 -10.04 -15.95
C MET A 80 1.83 -8.89 -16.10
N THR A 81 3.05 -9.18 -16.56
CA THR A 81 4.04 -8.16 -16.90
C THR A 81 3.62 -7.31 -18.10
N CYS A 82 2.98 -7.90 -19.10
CA CYS A 82 2.37 -7.17 -20.20
C CYS A 82 1.22 -6.28 -19.73
N ALA A 83 0.35 -6.80 -18.85
CA ALA A 83 -0.85 -6.10 -18.42
C ALA A 83 -0.57 -4.94 -17.47
N ILE A 84 0.39 -5.09 -16.55
CA ILE A 84 0.84 -4.03 -15.64
C ILE A 84 2.36 -3.88 -15.78
N PRO A 85 2.86 -3.15 -16.78
CA PRO A 85 4.29 -2.99 -17.01
C PRO A 85 5.04 -2.51 -15.78
N MET A 86 6.29 -2.93 -15.62
CA MET A 86 7.14 -2.58 -14.47
C MET A 86 7.23 -1.06 -14.28
N GLU A 87 7.24 -0.30 -15.37
CA GLU A 87 7.31 1.17 -15.41
C GLU A 87 6.07 1.84 -14.80
N ILE A 88 4.94 1.14 -14.75
CA ILE A 88 3.65 1.60 -14.23
C ILE A 88 3.33 0.95 -12.88
N ASN A 89 3.81 -0.27 -12.64
CA ASN A 89 3.43 -1.07 -11.48
C ASN A 89 3.72 -0.38 -10.14
N TRP A 90 4.93 0.18 -9.96
CA TRP A 90 5.27 0.94 -8.74
C TRP A 90 4.31 2.12 -8.51
N LEU A 91 3.87 2.78 -9.59
CA LEU A 91 2.99 3.95 -9.53
C LEU A 91 1.57 3.54 -9.09
N VAL A 92 1.00 2.50 -9.71
CA VAL A 92 -0.36 2.04 -9.40
C VAL A 92 -0.45 1.44 -7.99
N ASN A 93 0.57 0.69 -7.55
CA ASN A 93 0.61 0.18 -6.18
C ASN A 93 0.76 1.30 -5.16
N SER A 94 1.65 2.28 -5.39
CA SER A 94 1.79 3.44 -4.49
C SER A 94 0.49 4.24 -4.36
N LEU A 95 -0.30 4.34 -5.43
CA LEU A 95 -1.62 4.96 -5.41
C LEU A 95 -2.64 4.13 -4.62
N ALA A 96 -2.64 2.80 -4.78
CA ALA A 96 -3.47 1.91 -3.99
C ALA A 96 -3.14 2.02 -2.49
N ASP A 97 -1.85 2.01 -2.12
CA ASP A 97 -1.38 2.17 -0.75
C ASP A 97 -1.80 3.51 -0.15
N THR A 98 -1.77 4.57 -0.95
CA THR A 98 -2.30 5.88 -0.54
C THR A 98 -3.80 5.81 -0.22
N GLY A 99 -4.57 5.03 -1.00
CA GLY A 99 -5.97 4.74 -0.72
C GLY A 99 -6.17 4.01 0.61
N ILE A 100 -5.30 3.05 0.94
CA ILE A 100 -5.31 2.34 2.22
C ILE A 100 -5.09 3.32 3.38
N VAL A 101 -4.12 4.24 3.28
CA VAL A 101 -3.88 5.28 4.28
C VAL A 101 -5.10 6.18 4.45
N TRP A 102 -5.72 6.60 3.33
CA TRP A 102 -6.92 7.42 3.40
C TRP A 102 -8.06 6.71 4.12
N PHE A 103 -8.28 5.44 3.83
CA PHE A 103 -9.34 4.67 4.46
C PHE A 103 -9.12 4.57 5.98
N ALA A 104 -7.89 4.45 6.44
CA ALA A 104 -7.56 4.49 7.88
C ALA A 104 -8.01 5.82 8.53
N ILE A 105 -7.80 6.95 7.86
CA ILE A 105 -8.30 8.26 8.32
C ILE A 105 -9.83 8.24 8.40
N ILE A 106 -10.51 7.76 7.35
CA ILE A 106 -11.97 7.66 7.31
C ILE A 106 -12.50 6.78 8.45
N LEU A 107 -11.86 5.64 8.72
CA LEU A 107 -12.20 4.74 9.82
C LEU A 107 -12.11 5.44 11.19
N VAL A 108 -11.08 6.25 11.43
CA VAL A 108 -10.97 7.02 12.68
C VAL A 108 -12.16 7.98 12.84
N TYR A 109 -12.52 8.72 11.79
CA TYR A 109 -13.65 9.65 11.83
C TYR A 109 -15.01 8.93 11.95
N TRP A 110 -15.12 7.72 11.41
CA TRP A 110 -16.35 6.93 11.47
C TRP A 110 -16.55 6.27 12.84
N ILE A 111 -15.50 5.66 13.41
CA ILE A 111 -15.58 4.95 14.70
C ILE A 111 -15.58 5.93 15.88
N PHE A 112 -14.82 7.03 15.79
CA PHE A 112 -14.63 7.98 16.88
C PHE A 112 -14.92 9.44 16.47
N PRO A 113 -16.12 9.77 15.97
CA PRO A 113 -16.41 11.10 15.42
C PRO A 113 -16.19 12.24 16.43
N LYS A 114 -16.46 12.00 17.72
CA LYS A 114 -16.26 12.99 18.78
C LYS A 114 -14.78 13.19 19.13
N ARG A 115 -13.98 12.12 19.13
CA ARG A 115 -12.54 12.20 19.45
C ARG A 115 -11.70 12.56 18.23
N ALA A 116 -12.21 12.41 17.01
CA ALA A 116 -11.51 12.83 15.80
C ALA A 116 -11.28 14.36 15.73
N LEU A 117 -11.87 15.13 16.64
CA LEU A 117 -11.54 16.53 16.90
C LEU A 117 -10.19 16.70 17.64
N GLU A 118 -9.71 15.65 18.30
CA GLU A 118 -8.43 15.61 19.04
C GLU A 118 -7.26 15.16 18.15
N TYR A 119 -7.44 15.11 16.83
CA TYR A 119 -6.41 14.66 15.87
C TYR A 119 -5.12 15.52 15.87
N GLU A 120 -5.14 16.67 16.54
CA GLU A 120 -3.97 17.51 16.81
C GLU A 120 -2.91 16.85 17.72
N LYS A 121 -3.29 15.78 18.44
CA LYS A 121 -2.40 15.03 19.32
C LYS A 121 -2.26 13.59 18.85
N PHE A 122 -1.11 13.01 19.16
CA PHE A 122 -0.87 11.60 18.88
C PHE A 122 -1.62 10.74 19.90
N HIS A 123 -2.63 10.01 19.43
CA HIS A 123 -3.46 9.13 20.24
C HIS A 123 -3.19 7.67 19.90
N LEU A 124 -2.82 6.88 20.90
CA LEU A 124 -2.56 5.45 20.74
C LEU A 124 -3.77 4.68 20.19
N MET A 125 -4.99 5.14 20.47
CA MET A 125 -6.21 4.53 19.90
C MET A 125 -6.31 4.71 18.38
N PHE A 126 -5.89 5.85 17.85
CA PHE A 126 -5.90 6.08 16.39
C PHE A 126 -4.76 5.32 15.72
N LEU A 127 -3.59 5.27 16.38
CA LEU A 127 -2.48 4.40 15.95
C LEU A 127 -2.94 2.94 15.88
N PHE A 128 -3.70 2.45 16.87
CA PHE A 128 -4.23 1.09 16.87
C PHE A 128 -5.22 0.81 15.73
N ILE A 129 -6.06 1.79 15.36
CA ILE A 129 -6.92 1.67 14.16
C ILE A 129 -6.06 1.56 12.92
N PHE A 130 -5.07 2.45 12.75
CA PHE A 130 -4.16 2.42 11.62
C PHE A 130 -3.43 1.07 11.53
N PHE A 131 -2.90 0.59 12.66
CA PHE A 131 -2.23 -0.70 12.75
C PHE A 131 -3.14 -1.85 12.32
N THR A 132 -4.32 -1.94 12.95
CA THR A 132 -5.27 -3.03 12.68
C THR A 132 -5.72 -3.03 11.23
N TRP A 133 -5.99 -1.85 10.66
CA TRP A 133 -6.36 -1.70 9.26
C TRP A 133 -5.21 -2.09 8.31
N PHE A 134 -4.01 -1.55 8.51
CA PHE A 134 -2.85 -1.81 7.64
C PHE A 134 -2.40 -3.26 7.68
N MET A 135 -2.33 -3.85 8.88
CA MET A 135 -2.00 -5.26 9.01
C MET A 135 -3.09 -6.13 8.42
N GLY A 136 -4.36 -5.87 8.77
CA GLY A 136 -5.50 -6.67 8.29
C GLY A 136 -5.63 -6.69 6.77
N GLN A 137 -5.50 -5.53 6.12
CA GLN A 137 -5.53 -5.48 4.65
C GLN A 137 -4.31 -6.17 4.04
N ASN A 138 -3.10 -6.02 4.61
CA ASN A 138 -1.90 -6.62 4.04
C ASN A 138 -1.94 -8.16 4.13
N PHE A 139 -2.42 -8.69 5.26
CA PHE A 139 -2.71 -10.11 5.41
C PHE A 139 -3.72 -10.60 4.36
N LEU A 140 -4.79 -9.84 4.10
CA LEU A 140 -5.80 -10.19 3.09
C LEU A 140 -5.20 -10.16 1.68
N VAL A 141 -4.44 -9.13 1.34
CA VAL A 141 -3.78 -8.99 0.03
C VAL A 141 -2.82 -10.15 -0.21
N GLU A 142 -1.98 -10.49 0.77
CA GLU A 142 -1.03 -11.61 0.65
C GLU A 142 -1.73 -12.97 0.60
N ALA A 143 -2.75 -13.18 1.44
CA ALA A 143 -3.49 -14.45 1.47
C ALA A 143 -4.44 -14.64 0.27
N VAL A 144 -4.99 -13.59 -0.32
CA VAL A 144 -6.07 -13.68 -1.33
C VAL A 144 -5.61 -13.26 -2.73
N ILE A 145 -4.77 -12.22 -2.84
CA ILE A 145 -4.40 -11.60 -4.11
C ILE A 145 -3.06 -12.13 -4.62
N TYR A 146 -2.03 -12.21 -3.79
CA TYR A 146 -0.66 -12.55 -4.22
C TYR A 146 -0.32 -14.05 -4.30
N HIS A 147 -1.34 -14.92 -4.30
CA HIS A 147 -1.15 -16.36 -4.51
C HIS A 147 -0.29 -16.62 -5.77
N ASN A 148 0.90 -17.20 -5.65
CA ASN A 148 1.80 -17.51 -6.78
C ASN A 148 2.42 -16.29 -7.51
N GLN A 149 2.51 -15.10 -6.90
CA GLN A 149 3.29 -13.98 -7.46
C GLN A 149 4.80 -14.05 -7.15
N VAL A 150 5.22 -15.10 -6.45
CA VAL A 150 6.61 -15.42 -6.20
C VAL A 150 6.73 -16.89 -6.58
N GLY A 151 7.21 -17.17 -7.80
CA GLY A 151 7.72 -18.51 -8.10
C GLY A 151 8.76 -18.87 -7.04
N GLY A 152 8.79 -20.12 -6.59
CA GLY A 152 9.30 -20.56 -5.27
C GLY A 152 10.70 -20.11 -4.80
N ASP A 153 11.47 -19.41 -5.62
CA ASP A 153 12.81 -18.89 -5.30
C ASP A 153 12.96 -17.36 -5.49
N ALA A 154 11.92 -16.63 -5.93
CA ALA A 154 12.01 -15.20 -6.21
C ALA A 154 12.16 -14.35 -4.94
N VAL A 155 13.12 -13.44 -4.93
CA VAL A 155 13.50 -12.67 -3.74
C VAL A 155 12.92 -11.27 -3.80
N ILE A 156 12.35 -10.78 -2.70
CA ILE A 156 11.89 -9.40 -2.59
C ILE A 156 13.07 -8.51 -2.19
N SER A 157 13.24 -7.39 -2.89
CA SER A 157 14.31 -6.41 -2.62
C SER A 157 14.27 -5.89 -1.18
N TRP A 158 15.44 -5.56 -0.65
CA TRP A 158 15.54 -4.65 0.50
C TRP A 158 14.94 -3.29 0.15
N ALA A 159 14.35 -2.61 1.13
CA ALA A 159 13.85 -1.26 0.99
C ALA A 159 13.91 -0.47 2.31
N PRO A 160 13.86 0.87 2.29
CA PRO A 160 13.92 1.69 3.50
C PRO A 160 12.88 1.34 4.58
N LEU A 161 11.65 0.99 4.19
CA LEU A 161 10.59 0.56 5.11
C LEU A 161 10.52 -0.98 5.27
N MET A 162 11.50 -1.69 4.72
CA MET A 162 11.71 -3.14 4.87
C MET A 162 13.16 -3.40 5.28
N PRO A 163 13.61 -2.87 6.45
CA PRO A 163 15.02 -2.69 6.76
C PRO A 163 15.80 -3.99 6.95
N PHE A 164 15.12 -5.09 7.28
CA PHE A 164 15.73 -6.42 7.37
C PHE A 164 15.89 -7.09 6.00
N GLY A 165 15.16 -6.60 4.99
CA GLY A 165 15.19 -7.10 3.62
C GLY A 165 15.05 -8.62 3.55
N PRO A 166 15.69 -9.27 2.55
CA PRO A 166 15.71 -10.72 2.44
C PRO A 166 16.67 -11.37 3.46
N TYR A 167 17.52 -10.60 4.15
CA TYR A 167 18.57 -11.12 5.03
C TYR A 167 18.05 -11.70 6.34
N PHE A 168 16.98 -11.12 6.87
CA PHE A 168 16.28 -11.64 8.05
C PHE A 168 14.77 -11.62 7.80
N ASN A 169 14.27 -12.71 7.22
CA ASN A 169 12.89 -12.82 6.78
C ASN A 169 12.19 -14.10 7.31
N PRO A 170 11.95 -14.23 8.62
CA PRO A 170 11.24 -15.39 9.16
C PRO A 170 9.77 -15.43 8.69
N THR A 171 9.26 -16.64 8.48
CA THR A 171 7.82 -16.89 8.30
C THR A 171 7.08 -16.61 9.61
N LEU A 172 6.12 -15.68 9.56
CA LEU A 172 5.26 -15.30 10.68
C LEU A 172 4.05 -16.23 10.79
N ILE A 173 3.42 -16.54 9.65
CA ILE A 173 2.24 -17.41 9.57
C ILE A 173 2.36 -18.30 8.34
N ASN A 174 2.12 -19.59 8.52
CA ASN A 174 1.96 -20.54 7.43
C ASN A 174 0.46 -20.86 7.23
N PHE A 175 -0.03 -20.68 6.00
CA PHE A 175 -1.38 -21.05 5.57
C PHE A 175 -1.30 -22.05 4.40
N GLY A 176 -0.95 -23.30 4.72
CA GLY A 176 -0.79 -24.36 3.71
C GLY A 176 0.49 -24.15 2.92
N GLU A 177 0.38 -23.90 1.62
CA GLU A 177 1.54 -23.59 0.74
C GLU A 177 1.94 -22.10 0.78
N ARG A 178 1.54 -21.36 1.81
CA ARG A 178 1.66 -19.90 1.87
C ARG A 178 2.41 -19.48 3.11
N ASP A 179 3.48 -18.72 2.88
CA ASP A 179 4.26 -18.14 3.96
C ASP A 179 4.07 -16.63 3.97
N ILE A 180 3.51 -16.13 5.07
CA ILE A 180 3.45 -14.72 5.35
C ILE A 180 4.69 -14.36 6.15
N THR A 181 5.54 -13.51 5.60
CA THR A 181 6.91 -13.30 6.08
C THR A 181 7.08 -11.95 6.79
N LEU A 182 8.14 -11.80 7.58
CA LEU A 182 8.42 -10.52 8.25
C LEU A 182 8.63 -9.38 7.25
N GLN A 183 9.33 -9.65 6.16
CA GLN A 183 9.63 -8.68 5.11
C GLN A 183 8.34 -8.17 4.47
N SER A 184 7.41 -9.05 4.07
CA SER A 184 6.13 -8.65 3.45
C SER A 184 5.25 -7.82 4.38
N GLN A 185 5.42 -7.95 5.70
CA GLN A 185 4.71 -7.15 6.70
C GLN A 185 5.46 -5.87 7.12
N SER A 186 6.77 -5.78 6.90
CA SER A 186 7.63 -4.73 7.47
C SER A 186 7.21 -3.31 7.06
N ALA A 187 6.89 -3.12 5.79
CA ALA A 187 6.48 -1.82 5.25
C ALA A 187 5.25 -1.27 5.98
N TRP A 188 4.29 -2.13 6.31
CA TRP A 188 3.07 -1.75 7.01
C TRP A 188 3.26 -1.61 8.51
N ILE A 189 4.10 -2.44 9.15
CA ILE A 189 4.44 -2.30 10.57
C ILE A 189 5.11 -0.95 10.84
N ILE A 190 6.14 -0.61 10.06
CA ILE A 190 6.85 0.67 10.20
C ILE A 190 5.97 1.81 9.67
N GLY A 191 5.32 1.57 8.53
CA GLY A 191 4.41 2.51 7.87
C GLY A 191 3.28 2.97 8.78
N THR A 192 2.72 2.11 9.63
CA THR A 192 1.68 2.51 10.60
C THR A 192 2.11 3.71 11.43
N ILE A 193 3.31 3.67 12.02
CA ILE A 193 3.83 4.77 12.85
C ILE A 193 4.08 6.00 11.98
N VAL A 194 4.70 5.81 10.82
CA VAL A 194 5.07 6.90 9.90
C VAL A 194 3.82 7.62 9.37
N PHE A 195 2.88 6.91 8.75
CA PHE A 195 1.68 7.48 8.15
C PHE A 195 0.78 8.17 9.18
N TYR A 196 0.60 7.56 10.35
CA TYR A 196 -0.18 8.21 11.41
C TYR A 196 0.52 9.44 11.98
N SER A 197 1.85 9.40 12.18
CA SER A 197 2.60 10.57 12.65
C SER A 197 2.51 11.74 11.66
N ILE A 198 2.57 11.44 10.36
CA ILE A 198 2.46 12.44 9.29
C ILE A 198 1.05 13.01 9.22
N SER A 199 0.01 12.19 9.38
CA SER A 199 -1.37 12.67 9.39
C SER A 199 -1.63 13.63 10.55
N VAL A 200 -1.12 13.31 11.75
CA VAL A 200 -1.17 14.21 12.92
C VAL A 200 -0.36 15.49 12.67
N TYR A 201 0.84 15.37 12.11
CA TYR A 201 1.68 16.53 11.78
C TYR A 201 0.97 17.51 10.85
N PHE A 202 0.40 17.03 9.75
CA PHE A 202 -0.31 17.90 8.81
C PHE A 202 -1.61 18.45 9.39
N TYR A 203 -2.35 17.65 10.15
CA TYR A 203 -3.53 18.12 10.86
C TYR A 203 -3.19 19.33 11.75
N LYS A 204 -2.15 19.20 12.57
CA LYS A 204 -1.67 20.29 13.43
C LYS A 204 -1.17 21.48 12.63
N LYS A 205 -0.44 21.24 11.53
CA LYS A 205 0.15 22.32 10.71
C LYS A 205 -0.90 23.17 10.00
N THR A 206 -2.05 22.60 9.63
CA THR A 206 -3.13 23.32 8.95
C THR A 206 -4.30 23.66 9.86
N ASN A 207 -4.22 23.35 11.16
CA ASN A 207 -5.32 23.43 12.12
C ASN A 207 -6.58 22.67 11.63
N GLY A 208 -6.39 21.48 11.09
CA GLY A 208 -7.46 20.61 10.60
C GLY A 208 -8.14 21.10 9.32
N LYS A 209 -7.61 22.15 8.67
CA LYS A 209 -8.08 22.68 7.39
C LYS A 209 -7.53 21.91 6.21
#